data_AF-A0A382RE09-F1
#
_entry.id   AF-A0A382RE09-F1
#
_cell.length_a   1.000
_cell.length_b   1.000
_cell.length_c   1.000
_cell.angle_alpha   90.00
_cell.angle_beta   90.00
_cell.angle_gamma   90.00
#
_symmetry.space_group_name_H-M   'P 1'
#
loop_
_entity.id
_entity.type
_entity.pdbx_description
1 polymer ?
#
loop_
_entity_poly.entity_id
_entity_poly.type
_entity_poly.pdbx_seq_one_letter_code
_entity_poly.pdbx_strand_id
1 'polypeptide(L)'
;KGDIESLTSYYKDRGYVEFNLSSSQVTITPDKKSVFITLNIKEGEPFKVEKISLTGDIPLDEELLISLVLIREGDTYSQFLITETEELFTKILGNEGYSFAEVDGVPDVNRETGKVDLTFYIDPQQRTYVRRINFKGNRRTHDVVLRREMRQMEGAWASNVLIENSKLRLERLGFFKEVESETIPVPGVNDQIDVDFTVEEEVSGSIGGSFGYSSWGLMLGLNYSENNAFGTGKRVSIGINDSTWRKSYYFDYGDPYYSIDGVSRGYNFSYNESDYGQYNIASYTSDAYGGGIQFGLPISDIERIGLNLRYENTSIDVGTMS
;
A
#
# COMPACT_ATOMS: atom_id res chain seq x y z
N LYS A 1 20.58 11.65 -19.22
CA LYS A 1 20.05 12.73 -18.36
C LYS A 1 20.22 12.35 -16.90
N GLY A 2 19.71 11.19 -16.47
CA GLY A 2 19.92 10.67 -15.11
C GLY A 2 21.36 10.70 -14.59
N ASP A 3 22.36 10.22 -15.34
CA ASP A 3 23.75 10.16 -14.80
C ASP A 3 24.37 11.53 -14.49
N ILE A 4 24.02 12.57 -15.24
CA ILE A 4 24.51 13.95 -15.01
C ILE A 4 23.81 14.57 -13.80
N GLU A 5 22.51 14.33 -13.66
CA GLU A 5 21.73 14.74 -12.49
C GLU A 5 22.27 14.05 -11.23
N SER A 6 22.52 12.73 -11.28
CA SER A 6 23.15 11.97 -10.20
C SER A 6 24.51 12.51 -9.79
N LEU A 7 25.37 12.90 -10.75
CA LEU A 7 26.66 13.52 -10.45
C LEU A 7 26.48 14.89 -9.78
N THR A 8 25.52 15.69 -10.26
CA THR A 8 25.21 17.01 -9.68
C THR A 8 24.73 16.88 -8.25
N SER A 9 23.78 15.98 -7.99
CA SER A 9 23.31 15.68 -6.64
C SER A 9 24.45 15.18 -5.75
N TYR A 10 25.29 14.26 -6.25
CA TYR A 10 26.43 13.73 -5.49
C TYR A 10 27.34 14.82 -4.90
N TYR A 11 27.65 15.86 -5.68
CA TYR A 11 28.46 16.99 -5.22
C TYR A 11 27.66 17.94 -4.31
N LYS A 12 26.44 18.32 -4.70
CA LYS A 12 25.60 19.21 -3.89
C LYS A 12 25.25 18.62 -2.52
N ASP A 13 25.15 17.31 -2.41
CA ASP A 13 24.89 16.61 -1.14
C ASP A 13 26.08 16.60 -0.19
N ARG A 14 27.27 17.01 -0.66
CA ARG A 14 28.55 17.03 0.08
C ARG A 14 29.08 18.44 0.31
N GLY A 15 28.23 19.46 0.17
CA GLY A 15 28.57 20.84 0.50
C GLY A 15 28.88 21.73 -0.69
N TYR A 16 28.97 21.17 -1.90
CA TYR A 16 29.39 21.91 -3.09
C TYR A 16 28.18 22.59 -3.76
N VAL A 17 27.67 23.65 -3.11
CA VAL A 17 26.49 24.40 -3.58
C VAL A 17 26.69 24.97 -4.99
N GLU A 18 27.90 25.45 -5.26
CA GLU A 18 28.29 26.07 -6.53
C GLU A 18 28.75 25.06 -7.60
N PHE A 19 28.61 23.76 -7.35
CA PHE A 19 28.97 22.74 -8.32
C PHE A 19 28.26 22.99 -9.65
N ASN A 20 29.03 22.98 -10.74
CA ASN A 20 28.51 23.20 -12.07
C ASN A 20 29.19 22.28 -13.10
N LEU A 21 28.39 21.58 -13.90
CA LEU A 21 28.87 20.84 -15.08
C LEU A 21 28.96 21.80 -16.28
N SER A 22 30.18 22.25 -16.59
CA SER A 22 30.44 23.19 -17.69
C SER A 22 30.10 22.61 -19.07
N SER A 23 30.43 21.35 -19.32
CA SER A 23 30.12 20.68 -20.59
C SER A 23 30.24 19.16 -20.52
N SER A 24 29.45 18.46 -21.32
CA SER A 24 29.59 17.02 -21.56
C SER A 24 29.88 16.77 -23.04
N GLN A 25 30.98 16.10 -23.34
CA GLN A 25 31.38 15.73 -24.70
C GLN A 25 31.37 14.22 -24.85
N VAL A 26 30.71 13.73 -25.91
CA VAL A 26 30.68 12.30 -26.23
C VAL A 26 31.40 12.10 -27.56
N THR A 27 32.46 11.30 -27.54
CA THR A 27 33.29 10.99 -28.70
C THR A 27 33.21 9.51 -29.01
N ILE A 28 32.91 9.15 -30.26
CA ILE A 28 32.88 7.76 -30.70
C ILE A 28 34.13 7.50 -31.53
N THR A 29 34.79 6.36 -31.33
CA THR A 29 35.95 5.99 -32.13
C THR A 29 35.58 5.79 -33.61
N PRO A 30 36.50 6.05 -34.57
CA PRO A 30 36.21 5.88 -36.00
C PRO A 30 35.76 4.46 -36.38
N ASP A 31 36.19 3.45 -35.63
CA ASP A 31 35.79 2.04 -35.80
C ASP A 31 34.45 1.69 -35.13
N LYS A 32 33.81 2.66 -34.45
CA LYS A 32 32.54 2.55 -33.72
C LYS A 32 32.55 1.49 -32.61
N LYS A 33 33.72 1.07 -32.12
CA LYS A 33 33.83 0.05 -31.07
C LYS A 33 33.86 0.62 -29.66
N SER A 34 34.26 1.88 -29.51
CA SER A 34 34.41 2.53 -28.20
C SER A 34 33.74 3.90 -28.18
N VAL A 35 33.18 4.23 -27.02
CA VAL A 35 32.58 5.54 -26.73
C VAL A 35 33.33 6.14 -25.54
N PHE A 36 33.82 7.36 -25.70
CA PHE A 36 34.43 8.16 -24.65
C PHE A 36 33.48 9.27 -24.25
N ILE A 37 33.31 9.46 -22.94
CA ILE A 37 32.50 10.54 -22.36
C ILE A 37 33.45 11.39 -21.52
N THR A 38 33.58 12.67 -21.88
CA THR A 38 34.40 13.65 -21.16
C THR A 38 33.48 14.67 -20.49
N LEU A 39 33.56 14.77 -19.17
CA LEU A 39 32.80 15.71 -18.36
C LEU A 39 33.74 16.79 -17.83
N ASN A 40 33.46 18.06 -18.15
CA ASN A 40 34.19 19.19 -17.60
C ASN A 40 33.37 19.77 -16.44
N ILE A 41 33.87 19.57 -15.21
CA ILE A 41 33.19 20.00 -13.98
C ILE A 41 33.93 21.18 -13.33
N LYS A 42 33.17 22.03 -12.64
CA LYS A 42 33.69 23.01 -11.69
C LYS A 42 33.12 22.66 -10.32
N GLU A 43 33.99 22.16 -9.45
CA GLU A 43 33.59 21.61 -8.15
C GLU A 43 33.17 22.70 -7.16
N GLY A 44 33.95 23.77 -7.03
CA GLY A 44 33.73 24.81 -6.02
C GLY A 44 34.28 24.40 -4.65
N GLU A 45 34.03 25.23 -3.64
CA GLU A 45 34.40 24.94 -2.24
C GLU A 45 33.19 24.35 -1.49
N PRO A 46 33.41 23.52 -0.45
CA PRO A 46 32.34 23.03 0.39
C PRO A 46 31.86 24.11 1.37
N PHE A 47 30.54 24.25 1.49
CA PHE A 47 29.88 25.17 2.39
C PHE A 47 29.26 24.46 3.59
N LYS A 48 29.16 25.19 4.70
CA LYS A 48 28.42 24.76 5.90
C LYS A 48 27.20 25.62 6.14
N VAL A 49 26.16 25.02 6.71
CA VAL A 49 24.95 25.74 7.10
C VAL A 49 25.27 26.60 8.31
N GLU A 50 24.94 27.90 8.26
CA GLU A 50 25.14 28.84 9.36
C GLU A 50 23.86 29.06 10.15
N LYS A 51 22.78 29.42 9.43
CA LYS A 51 21.48 29.68 10.02
C LYS A 51 20.38 28.99 9.22
N ILE A 52 19.35 28.54 9.93
CA ILE A 52 18.12 28.02 9.32
C ILE A 52 16.96 28.91 9.76
N SER A 53 16.10 29.29 8.82
CA SER A 53 14.91 30.08 9.10
C SER A 53 13.72 29.62 8.27
N LEU A 54 12.52 29.79 8.83
CA LEU A 54 11.25 29.57 8.15
C LEU A 54 10.61 30.94 7.86
N THR A 55 9.92 31.08 6.74
CA THR A 55 9.21 32.30 6.37
C THR A 55 7.97 31.97 5.55
N GLY A 56 6.98 32.87 5.53
CA GLY A 56 5.70 32.69 4.84
C GLY A 56 4.50 32.74 5.78
N ASP A 57 3.37 32.19 5.32
CA ASP A 57 2.15 32.06 6.12
C ASP A 57 2.10 30.66 6.72
N ILE A 58 2.68 30.47 7.92
CA ILE A 58 2.85 29.14 8.51
C ILE A 58 1.63 28.82 9.39
N PRO A 59 0.74 27.89 9.00
CA PRO A 59 -0.49 27.60 9.75
C PRO A 59 -0.27 26.66 10.94
N LEU A 60 0.98 26.30 11.23
CA LEU A 60 1.41 25.33 12.24
C LEU A 60 2.40 25.96 13.22
N ASP A 61 2.73 25.26 14.30
CA ASP A 61 3.74 25.70 15.26
C ASP A 61 5.14 25.72 14.60
N GLU A 62 5.73 26.90 14.51
CA GLU A 62 7.04 27.12 13.89
C GLU A 62 8.15 26.39 14.66
N GLU A 63 8.09 26.33 15.99
CA GLU A 63 9.11 25.63 16.80
C GLU A 63 9.11 24.12 16.47
N LEU A 64 7.92 23.57 16.26
CA LEU A 64 7.75 22.17 15.87
C LEU A 64 8.31 21.92 14.46
N LEU A 65 8.00 22.79 13.49
CA LEU A 65 8.55 22.64 12.13
C LEU A 65 10.08 22.77 12.11
N ILE A 66 10.66 23.73 12.83
CA ILE A 66 12.11 23.88 12.96
C ILE A 66 12.74 22.61 13.54
N SER A 67 12.10 21.97 14.52
CA SER A 67 12.60 20.72 15.12
C SER A 67 12.60 19.52 14.17
N LEU A 68 11.79 19.59 13.10
CA LEU A 68 11.67 18.55 12.07
C LEU A 68 12.61 18.77 10.88
N VAL A 69 13.30 19.91 10.81
CA VAL A 69 14.32 20.15 9.77
C VAL A 69 15.45 19.12 9.91
N LEU A 70 15.79 18.47 8.80
CA LEU A 70 16.73 17.35 8.82
C LEU A 70 18.19 17.78 8.90
N ILE A 71 18.53 18.95 8.36
CA ILE A 71 19.87 19.56 8.39
C ILE A 71 20.00 20.51 9.58
N ARG A 72 21.15 20.53 10.27
CA ARG A 72 21.37 21.41 11.43
C ARG A 72 22.39 22.50 11.14
N GLU A 73 22.35 23.56 11.92
CA GLU A 73 23.38 24.60 11.92
C GLU A 73 24.75 23.97 12.23
N GLY A 74 25.74 24.28 11.39
CA GLY A 74 27.10 23.73 11.45
C GLY A 74 27.35 22.49 10.60
N ASP A 75 26.29 21.83 10.10
CA ASP A 75 26.42 20.69 9.19
C ASP A 75 26.94 21.14 7.81
N THR A 76 27.56 20.20 7.09
CA THR A 76 27.89 20.42 5.68
C THR A 76 26.61 20.52 4.87
N TYR A 77 26.53 21.50 3.96
CA TYR A 77 25.36 21.66 3.09
C TYR A 77 25.03 20.36 2.34
N SER A 78 23.75 20.01 2.29
CA SER A 78 23.27 18.85 1.55
C SER A 78 21.95 19.16 0.87
N GLN A 79 21.96 19.18 -0.47
CA GLN A 79 20.74 19.41 -1.25
C GLN A 79 19.68 18.34 -0.96
N PHE A 80 20.10 17.08 -0.84
CA PHE A 80 19.22 15.98 -0.46
C PHE A 80 18.45 16.27 0.84
N LEU A 81 19.13 16.68 1.92
CA LEU A 81 18.45 16.96 3.19
C LEU A 81 17.48 18.15 3.11
N ILE A 82 17.78 19.14 2.26
CA ILE A 82 16.88 20.28 2.02
C ILE A 82 15.62 19.79 1.30
N THR A 83 15.76 19.06 0.21
CA THR A 83 14.63 18.51 -0.55
C THR A 83 13.79 17.54 0.28
N GLU A 84 14.40 16.68 1.09
CA GLU A 84 13.65 15.81 2.03
C GLU A 84 12.90 16.64 3.09
N THR A 85 13.44 17.79 3.51
CA THR A 85 12.74 18.69 4.43
C THR A 85 11.56 19.39 3.73
N GLU A 86 11.73 19.84 2.49
CA GLU A 86 10.65 20.40 1.65
C GLU A 86 9.50 19.39 1.48
N GLU A 87 9.83 18.15 1.12
CA GLU A 87 8.87 17.06 0.97
C GLU A 87 8.17 16.73 2.30
N LEU A 88 8.91 16.72 3.41
CA LEU A 88 8.35 16.48 4.74
C LEU A 88 7.34 17.57 5.12
N PHE A 89 7.69 18.85 4.95
CA PHE A 89 6.78 19.97 5.24
C PHE A 89 5.56 19.95 4.34
N THR A 90 5.75 19.74 3.03
CA THR A 90 4.65 19.59 2.06
C THR A 90 3.72 18.46 2.46
N LYS A 91 4.26 17.33 2.92
CA LYS A 91 3.48 16.18 3.41
C LYS A 91 2.71 16.50 4.69
N ILE A 92 3.33 17.19 5.65
CA ILE A 92 2.66 17.60 6.90
C ILE A 92 1.50 18.55 6.59
N LEU A 93 1.72 19.58 5.77
CA LEU A 93 0.70 20.53 5.35
C LEU A 93 -0.42 19.83 4.57
N GLY A 94 -0.06 18.96 3.62
CA GLY A 94 -1.02 18.16 2.85
C GLY A 94 -1.86 17.19 3.71
N ASN A 95 -1.33 16.72 4.84
CA ASN A 95 -2.09 15.90 5.79
C ASN A 95 -3.10 16.71 6.59
N GLU A 96 -2.83 18.00 6.80
CA GLU A 96 -3.71 18.96 7.46
C GLU A 96 -4.72 19.60 6.49
N GLY A 97 -4.69 19.24 5.20
CA GLY A 97 -5.65 19.71 4.20
C GLY A 97 -5.18 20.86 3.34
N TYR A 98 -3.90 21.20 3.40
CA TYR A 98 -3.26 22.10 2.46
C TYR A 98 -2.72 21.30 1.27
N SER A 99 -3.62 20.75 0.45
CA SER A 99 -3.27 19.82 -0.64
C SER A 99 -2.38 20.41 -1.73
N PHE A 100 -2.35 21.73 -1.85
CA PHE A 100 -1.56 22.48 -2.83
C PHE A 100 -0.48 23.34 -2.17
N ALA A 101 -0.04 22.98 -0.96
CA ALA A 101 1.04 23.66 -0.30
C ALA A 101 2.34 23.55 -1.12
N GLU A 102 3.09 24.65 -1.19
CA GLU A 102 4.40 24.73 -1.82
C GLU A 102 5.44 25.09 -0.74
N VAL A 103 6.57 24.39 -0.75
CA VAL A 103 7.68 24.61 0.18
C VAL A 103 8.98 24.65 -0.61
N ASP A 104 9.69 25.78 -0.52
CA ASP A 104 10.95 25.99 -1.24
C ASP A 104 12.08 26.33 -0.26
N GLY A 105 13.14 25.52 -0.25
CA GLY A 105 14.37 25.76 0.48
C GLY A 105 15.34 26.57 -0.36
N VAL A 106 15.49 27.85 -0.05
CA VAL A 106 16.40 28.76 -0.77
C VAL A 106 17.69 28.93 0.02
N PRO A 107 18.84 28.48 -0.51
CA PRO A 107 20.14 28.75 0.09
C PRO A 107 20.64 30.15 -0.30
N ASP A 108 20.99 30.95 0.69
CA ASP A 108 21.74 32.19 0.53
C ASP A 108 23.23 31.94 0.81
N VAL A 109 24.05 32.02 -0.25
CA VAL A 109 25.45 31.59 -0.23
C VAL A 109 26.37 32.77 0.07
N ASN A 110 27.05 32.74 1.21
CA ASN A 110 28.08 33.70 1.54
C ASN A 110 29.48 33.17 1.16
N ARG A 111 29.97 33.65 0.01
CA ARG A 111 31.28 33.26 -0.55
C ARG A 111 32.47 33.69 0.30
N GLU A 112 32.35 34.74 1.10
CA GLU A 112 33.47 35.25 1.89
C GLU A 112 33.71 34.39 3.14
N THR A 113 32.63 33.86 3.72
CA THR A 113 32.69 33.06 4.95
C THR A 113 32.68 31.56 4.69
N GLY A 114 32.33 31.12 3.47
CA GLY A 114 32.16 29.70 3.15
C GLY A 114 30.93 29.10 3.84
N LYS A 115 29.92 29.93 4.09
CA LYS A 115 28.71 29.56 4.83
C LYS A 115 27.44 29.82 4.03
N VAL A 116 26.38 29.12 4.38
CA VAL A 116 25.06 29.21 3.73
C VAL A 116 23.99 29.44 4.79
N ASP A 117 23.18 30.47 4.57
CA ASP A 117 21.94 30.68 5.31
C ASP A 117 20.80 30.03 4.54
N LEU A 118 20.05 29.15 5.20
CA LEU A 118 18.96 28.42 4.58
C LEU A 118 17.62 29.01 5.02
N THR A 119 16.81 29.43 4.04
CA THR A 119 15.45 29.93 4.29
C THR A 119 14.44 29.03 3.58
N PHE A 120 13.55 28.41 4.35
CA PHE A 120 12.41 27.68 3.78
C PHE A 120 11.22 28.63 3.67
N TYR A 121 10.77 28.87 2.44
CA TYR A 121 9.56 29.61 2.12
C TYR A 121 8.39 28.63 2.09
N ILE A 122 7.40 28.85 2.95
CA ILE A 122 6.22 28.00 3.07
C ILE A 122 5.00 28.79 2.61
N ASP A 123 4.35 28.31 1.55
CA ASP A 123 3.06 28.78 1.08
C ASP A 123 2.03 27.65 1.22
N PRO A 124 1.19 27.66 2.27
CA PRO A 124 0.22 26.59 2.49
C PRO A 124 -0.94 26.62 1.48
N GLN A 125 -1.13 27.71 0.75
CA GLN A 125 -2.34 27.93 -0.05
C GLN A 125 -3.64 27.77 0.79
N GLN A 126 -4.80 27.71 0.13
CA GLN A 126 -6.07 27.51 0.83
C GLN A 126 -6.23 26.07 1.30
N ARG A 127 -6.76 25.90 2.51
CA ARG A 127 -7.16 24.58 3.03
C ARG A 127 -8.34 24.05 2.22
N THR A 128 -8.22 22.83 1.71
CA THR A 128 -9.22 22.18 0.86
C THR A 128 -10.00 21.12 1.61
N TYR A 129 -11.25 20.92 1.20
CA TYR A 129 -12.07 19.77 1.62
C TYR A 129 -12.43 18.89 0.43
N VAL A 130 -12.61 17.61 0.73
CA VAL A 130 -13.01 16.61 -0.27
C VAL A 130 -14.51 16.74 -0.50
N ARG A 131 -14.91 17.23 -1.67
CA ARG A 131 -16.32 17.35 -2.03
C ARG A 131 -16.92 15.99 -2.35
N ARG A 132 -16.25 15.20 -3.20
CA ARG A 132 -16.67 13.86 -3.61
C ARG A 132 -15.49 12.93 -3.84
N ILE A 133 -15.73 11.65 -3.62
CA ILE A 133 -14.85 10.54 -3.98
C ILE A 133 -15.52 9.76 -5.11
N ASN A 134 -14.88 9.76 -6.28
CA ASN A 134 -15.37 9.07 -7.46
C ASN A 134 -14.54 7.81 -7.70
N PHE A 135 -15.20 6.74 -8.16
CA PHE A 135 -14.55 5.50 -8.57
C PHE A 135 -14.72 5.30 -10.08
N LYS A 136 -13.65 4.90 -10.75
CA LYS A 136 -13.64 4.60 -12.19
C LYS A 136 -12.99 3.24 -12.44
N GLY A 137 -13.51 2.50 -13.40
CA GLY A 137 -12.95 1.21 -13.82
C GLY A 137 -13.50 -0.03 -13.09
N ASN A 138 -14.26 0.14 -12.01
CA ASN A 138 -14.96 -0.92 -11.29
C ASN A 138 -16.23 -1.39 -12.03
N ARG A 139 -16.06 -2.19 -13.10
CA ARG A 139 -17.19 -2.65 -13.94
C ARG A 139 -17.93 -3.83 -13.33
N ARG A 140 -17.22 -4.75 -12.68
CA ARG A 140 -17.77 -5.94 -12.02
C ARG A 140 -17.98 -5.68 -10.54
N THR A 141 -17.06 -4.99 -9.89
CA THR A 141 -17.04 -4.73 -8.44
C THR A 141 -17.95 -3.56 -8.10
N HIS A 142 -18.86 -3.77 -7.14
CA HIS A 142 -19.78 -2.73 -6.73
C HIS A 142 -19.06 -1.57 -6.04
N ASP A 143 -19.54 -0.34 -6.26
CA ASP A 143 -19.00 0.90 -5.67
C ASP A 143 -18.82 0.81 -4.15
N VAL A 144 -19.80 0.22 -3.45
CA VAL A 144 -19.77 0.05 -1.99
C VAL A 144 -18.55 -0.74 -1.50
N VAL A 145 -18.01 -1.64 -2.31
CA VAL A 145 -16.81 -2.43 -1.98
C VAL A 145 -15.57 -1.56 -1.95
N LEU A 146 -15.48 -0.57 -2.84
CA LEU A 146 -14.37 0.39 -2.85
C LEU A 146 -14.59 1.47 -1.79
N ARG A 147 -15.82 1.99 -1.71
CA ARG A 147 -16.18 3.08 -0.80
C ARG A 147 -15.97 2.74 0.67
N ARG A 148 -16.23 1.49 1.09
CA ARG A 148 -15.98 1.04 2.47
C ARG A 148 -14.50 0.95 2.85
N GLU A 149 -13.59 0.97 1.87
CA GLU A 149 -12.15 1.01 2.12
C GLU A 149 -11.60 2.43 2.30
N MET A 150 -12.43 3.45 2.08
CA MET A 150 -12.01 4.84 2.21
C MET A 150 -11.77 5.21 3.67
N ARG A 151 -10.58 5.73 3.94
CA ARG A 151 -10.23 6.44 5.19
C ARG A 151 -10.49 7.93 5.07
N GLN A 152 -10.27 8.50 3.88
CA GLN A 152 -10.71 9.86 3.57
C GLN A 152 -12.23 9.89 3.45
N MET A 153 -12.87 10.85 4.11
CA MET A 153 -14.32 11.04 4.03
C MET A 153 -14.67 12.19 3.10
N GLU A 154 -15.78 12.05 2.38
CA GLU A 154 -16.42 13.17 1.69
C GLU A 154 -16.95 14.18 2.71
N GLY A 155 -16.83 15.48 2.41
CA GLY A 155 -17.19 16.60 3.28
C GLY A 155 -16.18 16.91 4.38
N ALA A 156 -15.11 16.12 4.53
CA ALA A 156 -14.03 16.39 5.48
C ALA A 156 -12.87 17.14 4.81
N TRP A 157 -12.00 17.73 5.64
CA TRP A 157 -10.72 18.26 5.18
C TRP A 157 -9.94 17.19 4.41
N ALA A 158 -9.26 17.60 3.36
CA ALA A 158 -8.40 16.71 2.60
C ALA A 158 -7.24 16.24 3.48
N SER A 159 -6.79 15.01 3.28
CA SER A 159 -5.58 14.52 3.92
C SER A 159 -4.88 13.54 3.00
N ASN A 160 -3.68 13.90 2.56
CA ASN A 160 -2.90 13.07 1.64
C ASN A 160 -2.62 11.67 2.24
N VAL A 161 -2.32 11.60 3.55
CA VAL A 161 -2.17 10.31 4.26
C VAL A 161 -3.46 9.48 4.25
N LEU A 162 -4.64 10.09 4.41
CA LEU A 162 -5.89 9.32 4.39
C LEU A 162 -6.24 8.84 2.98
N ILE A 163 -5.98 9.65 1.95
CA ILE A 163 -6.16 9.28 0.55
C ILE A 163 -5.22 8.12 0.19
N GLU A 164 -3.93 8.23 0.53
CA GLU A 164 -2.95 7.18 0.27
C GLU A 164 -3.27 5.89 1.05
N ASN A 165 -3.68 6.01 2.32
CA ASN A 165 -4.14 4.84 3.08
C ASN A 165 -5.37 4.18 2.44
N SER A 166 -6.26 4.96 1.84
CA SER A 166 -7.43 4.44 1.13
C SER A 166 -7.01 3.67 -0.13
N LYS A 167 -6.06 4.22 -0.91
CA LYS A 167 -5.44 3.56 -2.06
C LYS A 167 -4.79 2.23 -1.66
N LEU A 168 -3.93 2.23 -0.64
CA LEU A 168 -3.27 1.03 -0.13
C LEU A 168 -4.26 -0.05 0.34
N ARG A 169 -5.41 0.34 0.89
CA ARG A 169 -6.47 -0.61 1.28
C ARG A 169 -7.15 -1.23 0.07
N LEU A 170 -7.40 -0.44 -0.99
CA LEU A 170 -7.94 -0.96 -2.25
C LEU A 170 -6.97 -1.96 -2.89
N GLU A 171 -5.67 -1.66 -2.94
CA GLU A 171 -4.65 -2.56 -3.47
C GLU A 171 -4.60 -3.88 -2.68
N ARG A 172 -4.71 -3.81 -1.35
CA ARG A 172 -4.74 -4.99 -0.47
C ARG A 172 -5.95 -5.90 -0.65
N LEU A 173 -7.02 -5.45 -1.31
CA LEU A 173 -8.16 -6.32 -1.63
C LEU A 173 -7.75 -7.44 -2.61
N GLY A 174 -6.76 -7.20 -3.47
CA GLY A 174 -6.37 -8.13 -4.52
C GLY A 174 -7.43 -8.31 -5.61
N PHE A 175 -8.33 -7.33 -5.77
CA PHE A 175 -9.35 -7.30 -6.84
C PHE A 175 -8.89 -6.50 -8.05
N PHE A 176 -7.82 -5.72 -7.88
CA PHE A 176 -7.32 -4.77 -8.85
C PHE A 176 -5.82 -4.99 -9.03
N LYS A 177 -5.36 -4.96 -10.29
CA LYS A 177 -3.93 -5.03 -10.59
C LYS A 177 -3.22 -3.69 -10.35
N GLU A 178 -3.98 -2.60 -10.47
CA GLU A 178 -3.51 -1.23 -10.39
C GLU A 178 -4.61 -0.35 -9.81
N VAL A 179 -4.22 0.54 -8.90
CA VAL A 179 -5.08 1.54 -8.26
C VAL A 179 -4.34 2.86 -8.33
N GLU A 180 -4.93 3.85 -8.97
CA GLU A 180 -4.43 5.22 -9.02
C GLU A 180 -5.39 6.15 -8.29
N SER A 181 -4.84 7.17 -7.63
CA SER A 181 -5.61 8.23 -7.00
C SER A 181 -5.17 9.58 -7.55
N GLU A 182 -6.11 10.38 -8.00
CA GLU A 182 -5.86 11.74 -8.49
C GLU A 182 -6.72 12.74 -7.73
N THR A 183 -6.11 13.83 -7.29
CA THR A 183 -6.80 14.95 -6.64
C THR A 183 -7.06 16.05 -7.65
N ILE A 184 -8.32 16.32 -7.95
CA ILE A 184 -8.74 17.25 -9.00
C ILE A 184 -9.39 18.49 -8.35
N PRO A 185 -8.90 19.71 -8.60
CA PRO A 185 -9.54 20.92 -8.12
C PRO A 185 -10.90 21.12 -8.79
N VAL A 186 -11.89 21.55 -8.01
CA VAL A 186 -13.24 21.79 -8.51
C VAL A 186 -13.27 23.10 -9.30
N PRO A 187 -13.71 23.10 -10.58
CA PRO A 187 -13.76 24.33 -11.37
C PRO A 187 -14.67 25.39 -10.73
N GLY A 188 -14.14 26.60 -10.57
CA GLY A 188 -14.87 27.76 -10.04
C GLY A 188 -14.94 27.82 -8.52
N VAL A 189 -14.27 26.92 -7.79
CA VAL A 189 -14.20 26.94 -6.32
C VAL A 189 -12.78 26.61 -5.87
N ASN A 190 -12.20 27.42 -4.98
CA ASN A 190 -10.79 27.32 -4.61
C ASN A 190 -10.51 26.42 -3.40
N ASP A 191 -11.52 26.12 -2.58
CA ASP A 191 -11.41 25.33 -1.35
C ASP A 191 -11.94 23.89 -1.50
N GLN A 192 -12.23 23.45 -2.74
CA GLN A 192 -12.85 22.16 -3.03
C GLN A 192 -12.02 21.31 -3.98
N ILE A 193 -11.88 20.04 -3.62
CA ILE A 193 -11.29 19.01 -4.47
C ILE A 193 -12.24 17.82 -4.61
N ASP A 194 -12.19 17.16 -5.76
CA ASP A 194 -12.69 15.79 -5.92
C ASP A 194 -11.49 14.83 -5.92
N VAL A 195 -11.68 13.63 -5.37
CA VAL A 195 -10.67 12.58 -5.39
C VAL A 195 -11.18 11.46 -6.29
N ASP A 196 -10.45 11.21 -7.37
CA ASP A 196 -10.78 10.18 -8.34
C ASP A 196 -9.88 8.95 -8.10
N PHE A 197 -10.50 7.83 -7.72
CA PHE A 197 -9.83 6.54 -7.67
C PHE A 197 -10.11 5.78 -8.96
N THR A 198 -9.06 5.57 -9.76
CA THR A 198 -9.12 4.78 -10.99
C THR A 198 -8.55 3.39 -10.71
N VAL A 199 -9.34 2.35 -10.97
CA VAL A 199 -8.93 0.96 -10.72
C VAL A 199 -8.96 0.16 -12.02
N GLU A 200 -8.01 -0.77 -12.15
CA GLU A 200 -8.07 -1.80 -13.18
C GLU A 200 -8.38 -3.17 -12.55
N GLU A 201 -9.58 -3.69 -12.82
CA GLU A 201 -10.05 -4.97 -12.27
C GLU A 201 -9.25 -6.17 -12.79
N GLU A 202 -8.89 -7.07 -11.87
CA GLU A 202 -8.24 -8.35 -12.16
C GLU A 202 -9.14 -9.53 -11.77
N VAL A 203 -8.78 -10.72 -12.24
CA VAL A 203 -9.39 -11.98 -11.84
C VAL A 203 -9.12 -12.23 -10.35
N SER A 204 -10.15 -12.08 -9.53
CA SER A 204 -10.13 -12.30 -8.08
C SER A 204 -10.40 -13.76 -7.67
N GLY A 205 -10.55 -14.65 -8.65
CA GLY A 205 -10.81 -16.06 -8.48
C GLY A 205 -9.59 -16.92 -8.82
N SER A 206 -9.43 -18.03 -8.11
CA SER A 206 -8.39 -19.02 -8.34
C SER A 206 -8.97 -20.42 -8.37
N ILE A 207 -8.41 -21.24 -9.27
CA ILE A 207 -8.64 -22.69 -9.30
C ILE A 207 -7.32 -23.33 -8.86
N GLY A 208 -7.40 -24.13 -7.81
CA GLY A 208 -6.26 -24.84 -7.23
C GLY A 208 -6.43 -26.35 -7.39
N GLY A 209 -5.30 -27.03 -7.53
CA GLY A 209 -5.25 -28.48 -7.48
C GLY A 209 -4.00 -28.94 -6.75
N SER A 210 -4.10 -30.03 -6.01
CA SER A 210 -2.98 -30.66 -5.32
C SER A 210 -2.93 -32.15 -5.65
N PHE A 211 -1.71 -32.66 -5.79
CA PHE A 211 -1.41 -34.07 -6.00
C PHE A 211 -0.27 -34.44 -5.05
N GLY A 212 -0.46 -35.49 -4.26
CA GLY A 212 0.53 -35.98 -3.33
C GLY A 212 0.51 -37.50 -3.26
N TYR A 213 1.68 -38.11 -3.06
CA TYR A 213 1.80 -39.54 -2.81
C TYR A 213 2.68 -39.76 -1.59
N SER A 214 2.24 -40.64 -0.70
CA SER A 214 2.95 -40.95 0.55
C SER A 214 2.79 -42.43 0.91
N SER A 215 3.36 -42.83 2.04
CA SER A 215 3.11 -44.16 2.64
C SER A 215 1.62 -44.42 2.90
N TRP A 216 0.79 -43.37 2.99
CA TRP A 216 -0.66 -43.42 3.18
C TRP A 216 -1.44 -43.31 1.86
N GLY A 217 -0.77 -43.54 0.72
CA GLY A 217 -1.40 -43.56 -0.60
C GLY A 217 -1.46 -42.20 -1.30
N LEU A 218 -2.34 -42.15 -2.30
CA LEU A 218 -2.56 -40.99 -3.17
C LEU A 218 -3.48 -39.97 -2.48
N MET A 219 -3.17 -38.69 -2.67
CA MET A 219 -3.96 -37.55 -2.21
C MET A 219 -4.18 -36.60 -3.38
N LEU A 220 -5.43 -36.29 -3.68
CA LEU A 220 -5.88 -35.38 -4.72
C LEU A 220 -6.73 -34.29 -4.08
N GLY A 221 -6.43 -33.03 -4.37
CA GLY A 221 -7.26 -31.90 -3.96
C GLY A 221 -7.62 -31.07 -5.19
N LEU A 222 -8.86 -30.60 -5.25
CA LEU A 222 -9.30 -29.60 -6.22
C LEU A 222 -10.14 -28.56 -5.49
N ASN A 223 -9.89 -27.29 -5.75
CA ASN A 223 -10.64 -26.21 -5.15
C ASN A 223 -10.86 -25.06 -6.14
N TYR A 224 -11.96 -24.35 -5.94
CA TYR A 224 -12.22 -23.06 -6.55
C TYR A 224 -12.50 -22.05 -5.45
N SER A 225 -11.84 -20.89 -5.49
CA SER A 225 -12.02 -19.80 -4.52
C SER A 225 -12.17 -18.49 -5.28
N GLU A 226 -13.17 -17.70 -4.94
CA GLU A 226 -13.43 -16.40 -5.53
C GLU A 226 -13.59 -15.39 -4.39
N ASN A 227 -12.65 -14.44 -4.28
CA ASN A 227 -12.62 -13.49 -3.17
C ASN A 227 -13.56 -12.28 -3.38
N ASN A 228 -14.04 -12.08 -4.61
CA ASN A 228 -14.99 -11.03 -4.97
C ASN A 228 -16.16 -11.60 -5.76
N ALA A 229 -16.85 -12.59 -5.18
CA ALA A 229 -17.94 -13.30 -5.83
C ALA A 229 -19.03 -12.31 -6.26
N PHE A 230 -19.37 -12.33 -7.56
CA PHE A 230 -20.35 -11.43 -8.17
C PHE A 230 -20.08 -9.94 -7.92
N GLY A 231 -18.82 -9.54 -7.69
CA GLY A 231 -18.46 -8.14 -7.44
C GLY A 231 -18.87 -7.61 -6.06
N THR A 232 -19.26 -8.48 -5.12
CA THR A 232 -19.79 -8.09 -3.81
C THR A 232 -18.71 -7.92 -2.73
N GLY A 233 -17.45 -8.22 -3.05
CA GLY A 233 -16.35 -8.29 -2.10
C GLY A 233 -16.51 -9.41 -1.08
N LYS A 234 -17.34 -10.42 -1.39
CA LYS A 234 -17.57 -11.62 -0.57
C LYS A 234 -16.82 -12.80 -1.13
N ARG A 235 -16.31 -13.63 -0.24
CA ARG A 235 -15.57 -14.84 -0.59
C ARG A 235 -16.51 -16.02 -0.74
N VAL A 236 -16.37 -16.78 -1.81
CA VAL A 236 -16.97 -18.10 -1.99
C VAL A 236 -15.87 -19.10 -2.30
N SER A 237 -15.85 -20.23 -1.60
CA SER A 237 -14.90 -21.30 -1.86
C SER A 237 -15.60 -22.64 -1.85
N ILE A 238 -15.23 -23.50 -2.78
CA ILE A 238 -15.68 -24.89 -2.84
C ILE A 238 -14.47 -25.77 -3.10
N GLY A 239 -14.41 -26.92 -2.46
CA GLY A 239 -13.34 -27.86 -2.73
C GLY A 239 -13.68 -29.28 -2.36
N ILE A 240 -12.89 -30.17 -2.96
CA ILE A 240 -12.87 -31.60 -2.71
C ILE A 240 -11.43 -32.00 -2.41
N ASN A 241 -11.23 -32.80 -1.38
CA ASN A 241 -9.99 -33.54 -1.18
C ASN A 241 -10.32 -35.03 -1.11
N ASP A 242 -9.67 -35.82 -1.94
CA ASP A 242 -9.84 -37.26 -2.06
C ASP A 242 -8.50 -37.94 -1.77
N SER A 243 -8.50 -38.85 -0.81
CA SER A 243 -7.32 -39.61 -0.41
C SER A 243 -7.71 -41.03 -0.05
N THR A 244 -6.73 -41.93 -0.01
CA THR A 244 -6.99 -43.36 0.22
C THR A 244 -7.72 -43.67 1.53
N TRP A 245 -7.67 -42.81 2.54
CA TRP A 245 -8.34 -43.01 3.83
C TRP A 245 -9.35 -41.92 4.20
N ARG A 246 -9.44 -40.84 3.40
CA ARG A 246 -10.33 -39.71 3.71
C ARG A 246 -10.80 -39.02 2.45
N LYS A 247 -12.10 -38.73 2.41
CA LYS A 247 -12.73 -37.88 1.41
C LYS A 247 -13.37 -36.69 2.11
N SER A 248 -13.17 -35.48 1.60
CA SER A 248 -13.75 -34.28 2.17
C SER A 248 -14.29 -33.36 1.08
N TYR A 249 -15.47 -32.82 1.33
CA TYR A 249 -16.08 -31.76 0.52
C TYR A 249 -16.34 -30.59 1.44
N TYR A 250 -16.07 -29.38 0.97
CA TYR A 250 -16.37 -28.18 1.74
C TYR A 250 -16.91 -27.07 0.85
N PHE A 251 -17.73 -26.23 1.47
CA PHE A 251 -18.21 -24.97 0.93
C PHE A 251 -18.05 -23.90 2.00
N ASP A 252 -17.39 -22.81 1.65
CA ASP A 252 -17.21 -21.66 2.51
C ASP A 252 -17.78 -20.42 1.84
N TYR A 253 -18.51 -19.63 2.61
CA TYR A 253 -18.94 -18.29 2.26
C TYR A 253 -18.44 -17.31 3.33
N GLY A 254 -17.91 -16.17 2.92
CA GLY A 254 -17.39 -15.14 3.83
C GLY A 254 -17.80 -13.74 3.41
N ASP A 255 -18.40 -13.00 4.32
CA ASP A 255 -18.68 -11.58 4.20
C ASP A 255 -17.74 -10.79 5.12
N PRO A 256 -16.70 -10.11 4.60
CA PRO A 256 -15.73 -9.39 5.43
C PRO A 256 -16.31 -8.15 6.11
N TYR A 257 -17.42 -7.60 5.60
CA TYR A 257 -18.07 -6.39 6.11
C TYR A 257 -19.57 -6.65 6.30
N TYR A 258 -19.88 -7.60 7.17
CA TYR A 258 -21.26 -7.85 7.60
C TYR A 258 -21.84 -6.64 8.37
N SER A 259 -20.98 -5.91 9.09
CA SER A 259 -21.29 -4.58 9.65
C SER A 259 -20.47 -3.48 8.98
N ILE A 260 -20.90 -2.23 9.17
CA ILE A 260 -20.17 -1.03 8.71
C ILE A 260 -18.77 -0.97 9.33
N ASP A 261 -18.64 -1.36 10.60
CA ASP A 261 -17.37 -1.36 11.34
C ASP A 261 -16.41 -2.52 10.97
N GLY A 262 -16.72 -3.32 9.95
CA GLY A 262 -15.83 -4.39 9.47
C GLY A 262 -15.89 -5.69 10.26
N VAL A 263 -17.00 -5.95 10.97
CA VAL A 263 -17.27 -7.28 11.51
C VAL A 263 -17.46 -8.25 10.35
N SER A 264 -16.66 -9.31 10.31
CA SER A 264 -16.81 -10.35 9.31
C SER A 264 -17.77 -11.44 9.78
N ARG A 265 -18.48 -12.05 8.83
CA ARG A 265 -19.35 -13.20 9.07
C ARG A 265 -19.14 -14.25 7.99
N GLY A 266 -18.86 -15.48 8.38
CA GLY A 266 -18.73 -16.61 7.47
C GLY A 266 -19.67 -17.75 7.80
N TYR A 267 -19.94 -18.57 6.79
CA TYR A 267 -20.64 -19.84 6.90
C TYR A 267 -19.76 -20.91 6.26
N ASN A 268 -19.58 -22.03 6.96
CA ASN A 268 -18.82 -23.16 6.44
C ASN A 268 -19.69 -24.41 6.51
N PHE A 269 -19.65 -25.22 5.46
CA PHE A 269 -20.30 -26.51 5.39
C PHE A 269 -19.26 -27.55 4.96
N SER A 270 -19.24 -28.70 5.63
CA SER A 270 -18.27 -29.75 5.34
C SER A 270 -18.91 -31.12 5.42
N TYR A 271 -18.55 -32.01 4.50
CA TYR A 271 -18.78 -33.45 4.59
C TYR A 271 -17.42 -34.14 4.60
N ASN A 272 -17.19 -35.05 5.54
CA ASN A 272 -15.95 -35.81 5.67
C ASN A 272 -16.29 -37.29 5.84
N GLU A 273 -15.69 -38.13 5.03
CA GLU A 273 -15.73 -39.58 5.13
C GLU A 273 -14.32 -40.04 5.46
N SER A 274 -14.16 -40.95 6.42
CA SER A 274 -12.86 -41.50 6.80
C SER A 274 -12.95 -43.02 6.95
N ASP A 275 -12.04 -43.73 6.29
CA ASP A 275 -11.87 -45.17 6.36
C ASP A 275 -10.45 -45.49 6.83
N TYR A 276 -10.34 -45.86 8.11
CA TYR A 276 -9.08 -46.21 8.77
C TYR A 276 -8.81 -47.72 8.75
N GLY A 277 -9.74 -48.52 8.22
CA GLY A 277 -9.68 -49.99 8.24
C GLY A 277 -8.53 -50.54 7.40
N GLN A 278 -8.24 -49.93 6.24
CA GLN A 278 -7.15 -50.37 5.35
C GLN A 278 -5.74 -50.13 5.89
N TYR A 279 -5.61 -49.31 6.94
CA TYR A 279 -4.33 -48.88 7.50
C TYR A 279 -4.06 -49.42 8.91
N ASN A 280 -4.95 -50.29 9.42
CA ASN A 280 -4.86 -50.92 10.74
C ASN A 280 -4.67 -49.90 11.91
N ILE A 281 -5.16 -48.68 11.72
CA ILE A 281 -5.12 -47.61 12.74
C ILE A 281 -6.30 -47.79 13.71
N ALA A 282 -7.49 -48.09 13.17
CA ALA A 282 -8.67 -48.48 13.92
C ALA A 282 -9.72 -49.14 12.99
N SER A 283 -10.49 -50.10 13.51
CA SER A 283 -11.55 -50.80 12.76
C SER A 283 -12.88 -50.03 12.75
N TYR A 284 -12.83 -48.74 12.42
CA TYR A 284 -14.06 -47.96 12.23
C TYR A 284 -13.98 -47.11 10.97
N THR A 285 -15.14 -46.92 10.35
CA THR A 285 -15.37 -45.87 9.36
C THR A 285 -16.21 -44.77 10.00
N SER A 286 -16.02 -43.53 9.57
CA SER A 286 -16.81 -42.42 10.07
C SER A 286 -17.24 -41.47 8.96
N ASP A 287 -18.52 -41.14 8.96
CA ASP A 287 -19.10 -40.10 8.13
C ASP A 287 -19.51 -38.92 9.01
N ALA A 288 -18.96 -37.76 8.73
CA ALA A 288 -19.22 -36.54 9.48
C ALA A 288 -19.69 -35.42 8.55
N TYR A 289 -20.88 -34.90 8.79
CA TYR A 289 -21.32 -33.64 8.18
C TYR A 289 -21.45 -32.56 9.25
N GLY A 290 -21.12 -31.34 8.88
CA GLY A 290 -21.15 -30.23 9.81
C GLY A 290 -21.34 -28.90 9.11
N GLY A 291 -21.87 -27.96 9.88
CA GLY A 291 -22.08 -26.58 9.46
C GLY A 291 -21.67 -25.66 10.59
N GLY A 292 -21.13 -24.50 10.26
CA GLY A 292 -20.76 -23.50 11.25
C GLY A 292 -21.02 -22.08 10.79
N ILE A 293 -21.08 -21.20 11.78
CA ILE A 293 -21.07 -19.76 11.61
C ILE A 293 -19.88 -19.19 12.36
N GLN A 294 -19.16 -18.30 11.70
CA GLN A 294 -17.99 -17.65 12.25
C GLN A 294 -18.14 -16.13 12.18
N PHE A 295 -17.75 -15.45 13.23
CA PHE A 295 -17.68 -13.99 13.31
C PHE A 295 -16.25 -13.55 13.59
N GLY A 296 -15.81 -12.47 12.97
CA GLY A 296 -14.53 -11.82 13.25
C GLY A 296 -14.73 -10.35 13.58
N LEU A 297 -14.49 -9.97 14.83
CA LEU A 297 -14.62 -8.60 15.29
C LEU A 297 -13.24 -7.92 15.28
N PRO A 298 -13.04 -6.85 14.50
CA PRO A 298 -11.84 -6.03 14.60
C PRO A 298 -11.88 -5.20 15.89
N ILE A 299 -10.80 -5.28 16.67
CA ILE A 299 -10.60 -4.42 17.85
C ILE A 299 -9.74 -3.21 17.46
N SER A 300 -8.73 -3.45 16.63
CA SER A 300 -7.84 -2.44 16.07
C SER A 300 -7.45 -2.82 14.64
N ASP A 301 -6.60 -2.02 14.00
CA ASP A 301 -6.08 -2.33 12.67
C ASP A 301 -5.22 -3.61 12.63
N ILE A 302 -4.75 -4.09 13.80
CA ILE A 302 -3.87 -5.26 13.91
C ILE A 302 -4.42 -6.38 14.81
N GLU A 303 -5.51 -6.15 15.55
CA GLU A 303 -6.11 -7.12 16.48
C GLU A 303 -7.53 -7.50 16.06
N ARG A 304 -7.84 -8.80 16.08
CA ARG A 304 -9.18 -9.33 15.82
C ARG A 304 -9.53 -10.44 16.81
N ILE A 305 -10.78 -10.46 17.27
CA ILE A 305 -11.36 -11.59 18.01
C ILE A 305 -12.27 -12.39 17.07
N GLY A 306 -12.10 -13.71 17.07
CA GLY A 306 -12.96 -14.64 16.35
C GLY A 306 -13.91 -15.39 17.29
N LEU A 307 -15.17 -15.57 16.88
CA LEU A 307 -16.12 -16.49 17.50
C LEU A 307 -16.56 -17.50 16.44
N ASN A 308 -16.47 -18.79 16.72
CA ASN A 308 -16.92 -19.85 15.82
C ASN A 308 -17.88 -20.79 16.55
N LEU A 309 -19.08 -20.95 15.99
CA LEU A 309 -20.08 -21.90 16.45
C LEU A 309 -20.27 -22.96 15.37
N ARG A 310 -19.95 -24.21 15.68
CA ARG A 310 -19.99 -25.32 14.74
C ARG A 310 -20.84 -26.45 15.28
N TYR A 311 -21.72 -26.98 14.44
CA TYR A 311 -22.42 -28.24 14.63
C TYR A 311 -21.78 -29.30 13.75
N GLU A 312 -21.54 -30.48 14.32
CA GLU A 312 -21.02 -31.64 13.60
C GLU A 312 -21.79 -32.89 14.06
N ASN A 313 -22.23 -33.69 13.10
CA ASN A 313 -22.85 -34.98 13.32
C ASN A 313 -21.96 -36.05 12.72
N THR A 314 -21.50 -36.97 13.56
CA THR A 314 -20.59 -38.04 13.17
C THR A 314 -21.27 -39.38 13.37
N SER A 315 -21.45 -40.11 12.28
CA SER A 315 -21.84 -41.52 12.28
C SER A 315 -20.56 -42.36 12.31
N ILE A 316 -20.52 -43.36 13.19
CA ILE A 316 -19.39 -44.27 13.32
C ILE A 316 -19.90 -45.67 13.09
N ASP A 317 -19.31 -46.38 12.12
CA ASP A 317 -19.51 -47.81 11.94
C ASP A 317 -18.28 -48.56 12.43
N VAL A 318 -18.46 -49.40 13.44
CA VAL A 318 -17.39 -50.20 14.04
C VAL A 318 -17.44 -51.56 13.35
N GLY A 319 -16.51 -51.81 12.43
CA GLY A 319 -16.43 -53.09 11.74
C GLY A 319 -16.32 -54.23 12.75
N THR A 320 -17.00 -55.35 12.49
CA THR A 320 -16.77 -56.58 13.27
C THR A 320 -15.33 -57.03 13.05
N MET A 321 -14.51 -56.97 14.11
CA MET A 321 -13.21 -57.65 14.12
C MET A 321 -13.46 -59.14 13.83
N SER A 322 -13.05 -59.62 12.65
CA SER A 322 -12.97 -61.05 12.36
C SER A 322 -11.51 -61.49 12.30
#